data_AF-J9BSR8-F1
#
_entry.id   AF-J9BSR8-F1
#
_cell.length_a   1.000
_cell.length_b   1.000
_cell.length_c   1.000
_cell.angle_alpha   90.00
_cell.angle_beta   90.00
_cell.angle_gamma   90.00
#
_symmetry.space_group_name_H-M   'P 1'
#
loop_
_entity.id
_entity.type
_entity.pdbx_description
1 polymer ?
#
loop_
_entity_poly.entity_id
_entity_poly.type
_entity_poly.pdbx_seq_one_letter_code
_entity_poly.pdbx_strand_id
1 'polypeptide(L)'
;ALALFDLSDVWGIGKQTLAKLNYLGITTPLDFADKKESWVRSHFTKPGLQTWKELNGIPCIDTSEVAQRQTICTSRSFGNMITDYDELQASVASFAASCANKLRGQHSLATAVTVFVSSNRFREDL
;
A
#
# COMPACT_ATOMS: atom_id res chain seq x y z
N ALA A 1 -4.99 -15.37 -24.29
CA ALA A 1 -5.84 -14.79 -23.22
C ALA A 1 -5.31 -13.43 -22.77
N LEU A 2 -4.04 -13.31 -22.34
CA LEU A 2 -3.47 -12.06 -21.80
C LEU A 2 -3.50 -10.83 -22.73
N ALA A 3 -3.53 -11.01 -24.05
CA ALA A 3 -3.64 -9.90 -25.01
C ALA A 3 -5.04 -9.25 -25.07
N LEU A 4 -6.05 -9.87 -24.45
CA LEU A 4 -7.45 -9.39 -24.46
C LEU A 4 -7.84 -8.64 -23.18
N PHE A 5 -6.94 -8.57 -22.19
CA PHE A 5 -7.18 -7.91 -20.91
C PHE A 5 -6.47 -6.56 -20.87
N ASP A 6 -7.05 -5.61 -20.15
CA ASP A 6 -6.39 -4.36 -19.87
C ASP A 6 -5.37 -4.53 -18.73
N LEU A 7 -4.28 -3.77 -18.79
CA LEU A 7 -3.29 -3.74 -17.71
C LEU A 7 -3.89 -3.34 -16.35
N SER A 8 -4.94 -2.52 -16.35
CA SER A 8 -5.66 -2.11 -15.13
C SER A 8 -6.40 -3.26 -14.44
N ASP A 9 -6.73 -4.33 -15.16
CA ASP A 9 -7.46 -5.47 -14.61
C ASP A 9 -6.51 -6.48 -13.93
N VAL A 10 -5.21 -6.33 -14.14
CA VAL A 10 -4.20 -7.20 -13.54
C VAL A 10 -3.96 -6.81 -12.08
N TRP A 11 -4.18 -7.77 -11.19
CA TRP A 11 -3.89 -7.59 -9.77
C TRP A 11 -2.41 -7.24 -9.53
N GLY A 12 -2.17 -6.17 -8.77
CA GLY A 12 -0.84 -5.60 -8.53
C GLY A 12 -0.46 -4.44 -9.46
N ILE A 13 -1.24 -4.19 -10.52
CA ILE A 13 -1.08 -3.02 -11.39
C ILE A 13 -2.03 -1.90 -10.94
N GLY A 14 -1.55 -1.02 -10.06
CA GLY A 14 -2.28 0.18 -9.64
C GLY A 14 -2.07 1.38 -10.58
N LYS A 15 -2.78 2.49 -10.33
CA LYS A 15 -2.75 3.72 -11.16
C LYS A 15 -1.35 4.21 -11.52
N GLN A 16 -0.42 4.23 -10.55
CA GLN A 16 0.96 4.68 -10.77
C GLN A 16 1.76 3.69 -11.63
N THR A 17 1.62 2.39 -11.35
CA THR A 17 2.26 1.33 -12.12
C THR A 17 1.76 1.31 -13.56
N LEU A 18 0.45 1.46 -13.75
CA LEU A 18 -0.18 1.56 -15.07
C LEU A 18 0.36 2.75 -15.87
N ALA A 19 0.40 3.94 -15.26
CA ALA A 19 0.97 5.13 -15.91
C ALA A 19 2.44 4.91 -16.31
N LYS A 20 3.23 4.24 -15.46
CA LYS A 20 4.62 3.90 -15.75
C LYS A 20 4.75 2.88 -16.89
N LEU A 21 3.91 1.85 -16.92
CA LEU A 21 3.90 0.84 -17.97
C LEU A 21 3.57 1.47 -19.32
N ASN A 22 2.53 2.30 -19.37
CA ASN A 22 2.14 3.05 -20.58
C ASN A 22 3.26 3.97 -21.05
N TYR A 23 3.94 4.68 -20.13
CA TYR A 23 5.10 5.50 -20.45
C TYR A 23 6.26 4.69 -21.05
N LEU A 24 6.44 3.44 -20.62
CA LEU A 24 7.44 2.51 -21.15
C LEU A 24 6.96 1.78 -22.44
N GLY A 25 5.82 2.18 -23.01
CA GLY A 25 5.25 1.61 -24.23
C GLY A 25 4.65 0.22 -24.04
N ILE A 26 4.30 -0.16 -22.82
CA ILE A 26 3.68 -1.44 -22.50
C ILE A 26 2.19 -1.19 -22.37
N THR A 27 1.40 -1.80 -23.25
CA THR A 27 -0.04 -1.54 -23.35
C THR A 27 -0.89 -2.75 -22.98
N THR A 28 -0.34 -3.95 -23.14
CA THR A 28 -1.04 -5.19 -22.80
C THR A 28 -0.31 -5.96 -21.69
N PRO A 29 -1.02 -6.79 -20.91
CA PRO A 29 -0.40 -7.73 -19.99
C PRO A 29 0.59 -8.68 -20.66
N LEU A 30 0.35 -9.05 -21.92
CA LEU A 30 1.26 -9.86 -22.72
C LEU A 30 2.58 -9.12 -22.99
N ASP A 31 2.51 -7.85 -23.40
CA ASP A 31 3.70 -7.02 -23.62
C ASP A 31 4.58 -6.93 -22.37
N PHE A 32 3.95 -6.91 -21.19
CA PHE A 32 4.65 -6.90 -19.91
C PHE A 32 5.26 -8.28 -19.61
N ALA A 33 4.51 -9.36 -19.80
CA ALA A 33 4.97 -10.73 -19.59
C ALA A 33 6.19 -11.08 -20.47
N ASP A 34 6.22 -10.58 -21.71
CA ASP A 34 7.29 -10.81 -22.68
C ASP A 34 8.59 -10.04 -22.36
N LYS A 35 8.57 -9.11 -21.39
CA LYS A 35 9.81 -8.44 -20.96
C LYS A 35 10.73 -9.41 -20.24
N LYS A 36 12.03 -9.26 -20.48
CA LYS A 36 13.07 -10.02 -19.75
C LYS A 36 13.01 -9.71 -18.26
N GLU A 37 13.19 -10.72 -17.42
CA GLU A 37 13.17 -10.55 -15.96
C GLU A 37 14.16 -9.47 -15.47
N SER A 38 15.35 -9.38 -16.09
CA SER A 38 16.35 -8.35 -15.76
C SER A 38 15.85 -6.93 -16.02
N TRP A 39 15.06 -6.74 -17.08
CA TRP A 39 14.42 -5.47 -17.39
C TRP A 39 13.33 -5.14 -16.35
N VAL A 40 12.53 -6.13 -15.95
CA VAL A 40 11.50 -5.93 -14.91
C VAL A 40 12.15 -5.55 -13.59
N ARG A 41 13.23 -6.22 -13.19
CA ARG A 41 13.99 -5.92 -11.96
C ARG A 41 14.63 -4.53 -11.95
N SER A 42 15.02 -4.00 -13.11
CA SER A 42 15.60 -2.65 -13.18
C SER A 42 14.54 -1.54 -13.18
N HIS A 43 13.29 -1.85 -13.56
CA HIS A 43 12.22 -0.85 -13.65
C HIS A 43 11.20 -0.95 -12.51
N PHE A 44 11.04 -2.10 -11.86
CA PHE A 44 10.00 -2.34 -10.86
C PHE A 44 10.57 -2.91 -9.56
N THR A 45 9.84 -2.66 -8.48
CA THR A 45 10.11 -3.23 -7.16
C THR A 45 9.59 -4.67 -7.09
N LYS A 46 9.83 -5.35 -5.96
CA LYS A 46 9.41 -6.75 -5.73
C LYS A 46 7.94 -7.04 -6.13
N PRO A 47 6.93 -6.19 -5.81
CA PRO A 47 5.56 -6.43 -6.25
C PRO A 47 5.40 -6.50 -7.76
N GLY A 48 6.05 -5.61 -8.52
CA GLY A 48 5.97 -5.63 -9.99
C GLY A 48 6.61 -6.88 -10.58
N LEU A 49 7.71 -7.37 -9.98
CA LEU A 49 8.30 -8.65 -10.35
C LEU A 49 7.39 -9.84 -10.02
N GLN A 50 6.69 -9.81 -8.88
CA GLN A 50 5.73 -10.85 -8.51
C GLN A 50 4.56 -10.90 -9.48
N THR A 51 3.97 -9.75 -9.81
CA THR A 51 2.93 -9.67 -10.86
C THR A 51 3.44 -10.22 -12.20
N TRP A 52 4.66 -9.86 -12.63
CA TRP A 52 5.26 -10.41 -13.85
C TRP A 52 5.42 -11.94 -13.81
N LYS A 53 5.81 -12.50 -12.65
CA LYS A 53 5.94 -13.95 -12.45
C LYS A 53 4.58 -14.67 -12.55
N GLU A 54 3.54 -14.13 -11.92
CA GLU A 54 2.18 -14.68 -12.02
C GLU A 54 1.67 -14.67 -13.46
N LEU A 55 1.89 -13.57 -14.19
CA LEU A 55 1.53 -13.49 -15.62
C LEU A 55 2.25 -14.54 -16.47
N ASN A 56 3.45 -14.95 -16.06
CA ASN A 56 4.22 -16.03 -16.67
C ASN A 56 3.93 -17.42 -16.05
N GLY A 57 2.88 -17.54 -15.24
CA GLY A 57 2.45 -18.82 -14.65
C GLY A 57 3.34 -19.33 -13.52
N ILE A 58 4.17 -18.48 -12.93
CA ILE A 58 5.02 -18.82 -11.78
C ILE A 58 4.32 -18.31 -10.51
N PRO A 59 3.65 -19.20 -9.74
CA PRO A 59 2.98 -18.80 -8.50
C PRO A 59 4.02 -18.34 -7.47
N CYS A 60 3.82 -17.15 -6.93
CA CYS A 60 4.76 -16.48 -6.03
C CYS A 60 4.09 -15.55 -5.01
N ILE A 61 2.78 -15.34 -5.11
CA ILE A 61 1.96 -14.66 -4.10
C ILE A 61 1.14 -15.71 -3.35
N ASP A 62 1.55 -15.99 -2.10
CA ASP A 62 0.77 -16.83 -1.21
C ASP A 62 -0.35 -15.99 -0.56
N THR A 63 -1.59 -16.42 -0.76
CA THR A 63 -2.79 -15.80 -0.19
C THR A 63 -3.35 -16.58 1.00
N SER A 64 -2.78 -17.76 1.30
CA SER A 64 -3.28 -18.66 2.34
C SER A 64 -2.75 -18.33 3.74
N GLU A 65 -1.58 -17.69 3.83
CA GLU A 65 -0.96 -17.39 5.11
C GLU A 65 -1.53 -16.11 5.72
N VAL A 66 -2.30 -16.24 6.80
CA VAL A 66 -2.66 -15.10 7.66
C VAL A 66 -1.45 -14.78 8.53
N ALA A 67 -0.50 -14.05 7.97
CA ALA A 67 0.66 -13.58 8.71
C ALA A 67 0.21 -12.73 9.91
N GLN A 68 0.84 -12.94 11.07
CA GLN A 68 0.59 -12.09 12.24
C GLN A 68 0.92 -10.64 11.89
N ARG A 69 0.02 -9.73 12.26
CA ARG A 69 0.18 -8.29 12.00
C ARG A 69 1.46 -7.78 12.63
N GLN A 70 2.36 -7.24 11.80
CA GLN A 70 3.63 -6.67 12.26
C GLN A 70 3.51 -5.18 12.65
N THR A 71 2.36 -4.57 12.40
CA THR A 71 2.09 -3.16 12.75
C THR A 71 0.67 -3.01 13.29
N ILE A 72 0.51 -2.10 14.27
CA ILE A 72 -0.78 -1.72 14.84
C ILE A 72 -0.94 -0.22 14.68
N CYS A 73 -2.01 0.18 14.00
CA CYS A 73 -2.34 1.58 13.79
C CYS A 73 -3.81 1.82 14.15
N THR A 74 -4.06 2.97 14.77
CA THR A 74 -5.39 3.54 14.95
C THR A 74 -5.31 4.98 14.46
N SER A 75 -5.89 5.23 13.30
CA SER A 75 -5.99 6.57 12.71
C SER A 75 -7.43 6.86 12.35
N ARG A 76 -7.82 8.14 12.44
CA ARG A 76 -9.13 8.64 12.03
C ARG A 76 -8.98 10.02 11.42
N SER A 77 -9.81 10.32 10.42
CA SER A 77 -10.01 11.70 9.98
C SER A 77 -10.91 12.41 10.98
N PHE A 78 -10.61 13.68 11.27
CA PHE A 78 -11.46 14.53 12.10
C PHE A 78 -12.62 15.07 11.27
N GLY A 79 -13.80 15.22 11.88
CA GLY A 79 -14.98 15.78 11.20
C GLY A 79 -14.83 17.26 10.86
N ASN A 80 -14.06 17.99 11.67
CA ASN A 80 -13.70 19.38 11.47
C ASN A 80 -12.18 19.54 11.60
N MET A 81 -11.65 20.68 11.14
CA MET A 81 -10.24 21.00 11.33
C MET A 81 -9.94 21.27 12.81
N ILE A 82 -9.00 20.53 13.37
CA ILE A 82 -8.50 20.74 14.73
C ILE A 82 -7.41 21.81 14.67
N THR A 83 -7.61 22.89 15.40
CA THR A 83 -6.64 24.00 15.51
C THR A 83 -6.05 24.12 16.91
N ASP A 84 -6.69 23.48 17.89
CA ASP A 84 -6.27 23.50 19.28
C ASP A 84 -5.32 22.34 19.60
N TYR A 85 -4.28 22.62 20.40
CA TYR A 85 -3.27 21.63 20.75
C TYR A 85 -3.81 20.58 21.74
N ASP A 86 -4.61 20.99 22.72
CA ASP A 86 -5.10 20.11 23.78
C ASP A 86 -6.11 19.09 23.20
N GLU A 87 -6.94 19.53 22.27
CA GLU A 87 -7.85 18.65 21.52
C GLU A 87 -7.07 17.61 20.68
N LEU A 88 -5.98 18.03 20.03
CA LEU A 88 -5.11 17.13 19.27
C LEU A 88 -4.40 16.15 20.21
N GLN A 89 -3.88 16.62 21.34
CA GLN A 89 -3.20 15.81 22.34
C GLN A 89 -4.13 14.72 22.91
N ALA A 90 -5.36 15.09 23.28
CA ALA A 90 -6.37 14.15 23.78
C ALA A 90 -6.70 13.07 22.75
N SER A 91 -6.81 13.45 21.48
CA SER A 91 -7.06 12.52 20.38
C SER A 91 -5.91 11.53 20.18
N VAL A 92 -4.66 12.01 20.17
CA VAL A 92 -3.47 11.16 20.06
C VAL A 92 -3.37 10.20 21.25
N ALA A 93 -3.64 10.66 22.47
CA ALA A 93 -3.64 9.81 23.67
C ALA A 93 -4.68 8.68 23.57
N SER A 94 -5.88 8.98 23.09
CA SER A 94 -6.95 7.99 22.85
C SER A 94 -6.56 6.96 21.79
N PHE A 95 -5.93 7.38 20.69
CA PHE A 95 -5.43 6.47 19.67
C PHE A 95 -4.29 5.60 20.16
N ALA A 96 -3.35 6.16 20.94
CA ALA A 96 -2.28 5.41 21.57
C ALA A 96 -2.81 4.34 22.53
N ALA A 97 -3.79 4.69 23.39
CA ALA A 97 -4.45 3.74 24.28
C ALA A 97 -5.14 2.61 23.51
N SER A 98 -5.80 2.93 22.41
CA SER A 98 -6.45 1.95 21.53
C SER A 98 -5.43 1.00 20.86
N CYS A 99 -4.30 1.53 20.38
CA CYS A 99 -3.20 0.71 19.87
C CYS A 99 -2.61 -0.19 20.95
N ALA A 100 -2.41 0.32 22.16
CA ALA A 100 -1.90 -0.46 23.29
C ALA A 100 -2.86 -1.61 23.69
N ASN A 101 -4.18 -1.39 23.63
CA ASN A 101 -5.15 -2.44 23.87
C ASN A 101 -5.04 -3.56 22.82
N LYS A 102 -4.97 -3.20 21.53
CA LYS A 102 -4.76 -4.16 20.43
C LYS A 102 -3.44 -4.93 20.57
N LEU A 103 -2.35 -4.23 20.96
CA LEU A 103 -1.02 -4.82 21.15
C LEU A 103 -1.05 -5.90 22.23
N ARG A 104 -1.70 -5.63 23.37
CA ARG A 104 -1.88 -6.60 24.46
C ARG A 104 -2.74 -7.77 24.03
N GLY A 105 -3.84 -7.53 23.30
CA GLY A 105 -4.69 -8.59 22.76
C GLY A 105 -3.97 -9.49 21.74
N GLN A 106 -2.97 -8.95 21.04
CA GLN A 106 -2.10 -9.73 20.16
C GLN A 106 -0.96 -10.45 20.91
N HIS A 107 -0.79 -10.22 22.23
CA HIS A 107 0.32 -10.74 23.03
C HIS A 107 1.70 -10.43 22.41
N SER A 108 1.86 -9.21 21.89
CA SER A 108 3.06 -8.78 21.17
C SER A 108 3.75 -7.58 21.83
N LEU A 109 4.97 -7.29 21.40
CA LEU A 109 5.78 -6.16 21.88
C LEU A 109 6.06 -5.19 20.72
N ALA A 110 5.98 -3.89 20.98
CA ALA A 110 6.33 -2.87 20.02
C ALA A 110 7.76 -2.36 20.28
N THR A 111 8.59 -2.28 19.24
CA THR A 111 9.95 -1.74 19.31
C THR A 111 9.98 -0.23 19.09
N ALA A 112 8.97 0.33 18.42
CA ALA A 112 8.84 1.74 18.12
C ALA A 112 7.38 2.19 18.20
N VAL A 113 7.19 3.47 18.55
CA VAL A 113 5.90 4.15 18.52
C VAL A 113 6.04 5.40 17.67
N THR A 114 5.15 5.55 16.69
CA THR A 114 5.18 6.66 15.74
C THR A 114 3.83 7.37 15.74
N VAL A 115 3.86 8.70 15.68
CA VAL A 115 2.69 9.56 15.51
C VAL A 115 2.88 10.34 14.22
N PHE A 116 1.82 10.45 13.41
CA PHE A 116 1.80 11.28 12.22
C PHE A 116 0.54 12.14 12.23
N VAL A 117 0.66 13.34 11.66
CA VAL A 117 -0.45 14.29 11.49
C VAL A 117 -0.47 14.72 10.03
N SER A 118 -1.66 14.86 9.46
CA SER A 118 -1.85 15.35 8.11
C SER A 118 -2.88 16.48 8.14
N SER A 119 -2.50 17.64 7.62
CA SER A 119 -3.42 18.76 7.42
C SER A 119 -4.28 18.53 6.18
N ASN A 120 -5.33 19.35 6.02
CA ASN A 120 -6.19 19.27 4.86
C ASN A 120 -5.45 19.72 3.59
N ARG A 121 -5.07 18.75 2.74
CA ARG A 121 -4.40 18.98 1.45
C ARG A 121 -5.34 19.44 0.33
N PHE A 122 -6.65 19.39 0.55
CA PHE A 122 -7.69 19.82 -0.40
C PHE A 122 -8.31 21.17 -0.02
N ARG A 123 -7.66 21.92 0.89
CA ARG A 123 -8.02 23.32 1.12
C ARG A 123 -7.73 24.13 -0.15
N GLU A 124 -8.71 24.90 -0.58
CA GLU A 124 -8.57 25.87 -1.68
C GLU A 124 -8.22 27.28 -1.18
N ASP A 125 -8.28 27.51 0.14
CA ASP A 125 -8.09 28.81 0.81
C ASP A 125 -6.66 29.04 1.34
N LEU A 126 -5.64 28.43 0.72
CA LEU A 126 -4.22 28.60 1.07
C LEU A 126 -3.39 29.12 -0.10
#